data_AF-A0A1X7PFZ8-F1
#
_entry.id   AF-A0A1X7PFZ8-F1
#
_cell.length_a   1.000
_cell.length_b   1.000
_cell.length_c   1.000
_cell.angle_alpha   90.00
_cell.angle_beta   90.00
_cell.angle_gamma   90.00
#
_symmetry.space_group_name_H-M   'P 1'
#
loop_
_entity.id
_entity.type
_entity.pdbx_description
1 polymer ?
#
loop_
_entity_poly.entity_id
_entity_poly.type
_entity_poly.pdbx_seq_one_letter_code
_entity_poly.pdbx_strand_id
1 'polypeptide(L)'
;MSRTRPRIAIVGIYGECSTFSLDVMRASMFEVLRDEELLAHYEWDERLGAVVDRVEWVPLTRAHSGAGGPLDPAFFDEIFDEVAARLREHGSYDGVYLDMHGALKVLGRDHAEERFVGMVREIVGEEAVLGISMDPHGNFSRELAGLIDVAAVYRHAPHIDRLETRDRAVTNLIEVIRSGRRPVKAWVRVPVLLPGERTSTLFEPATTVFGSLVPTIAEHGLMDVGLWCGFPWADEDRNAAAVLALADDQEAAVTAAEAVARRYWDARADFGITSPRYGSWDDALDFVLDGAATPVYLSDSGDNVTAGGSGDVTVALARTRERRDVAASGRRFLFAGLVDAPTLGAAIAAGVGGVLERAIGAVVDDRYAGPVDGVWRVEELIEGVYGEGIVGAVLRDGPISVSVQNHRQRFVGDVDAATPAFAMLGLAYTDITPFDVVVVKNGYLFPNQRAASGSEFMALTPGGTDLDFDRLVFEEVWRPMFPLDRDFEADLTPIVLPRRGTPAERRAG
;
A
#
# COMPACT_ATOMS: atom_id res chain seq x y z
N MET A 1 -20.88 -11.17 36.69
CA MET A 1 -19.51 -10.96 37.23
C MET A 1 -18.86 -9.94 36.31
N SER A 2 -18.63 -8.72 36.80
CA SER A 2 -18.06 -7.62 36.01
C SER A 2 -16.65 -8.00 35.56
N ARG A 3 -16.43 -8.19 34.25
CA ARG A 3 -15.05 -8.33 33.72
C ARG A 3 -14.37 -6.99 33.93
N THR A 4 -13.29 -6.97 34.71
CA THR A 4 -12.56 -5.75 35.07
C THR A 4 -11.58 -5.29 33.99
N ARG A 5 -11.47 -6.04 32.88
CA ARG A 5 -10.54 -5.81 31.77
C ARG A 5 -11.20 -6.15 30.43
N PRO A 6 -11.30 -5.21 29.47
CA PRO A 6 -11.69 -5.54 28.10
C PRO A 6 -10.76 -6.59 27.49
N ARG A 7 -11.33 -7.63 26.89
CA ARG A 7 -10.57 -8.59 26.07
C ARG A 7 -10.63 -8.19 24.60
N ILE A 8 -9.48 -7.90 24.01
CA ILE A 8 -9.40 -7.41 22.64
C ILE A 8 -8.53 -8.36 21.81
N ALA A 9 -9.12 -8.98 20.79
CA ALA A 9 -8.37 -9.80 19.85
C ALA A 9 -7.57 -8.94 18.86
N ILE A 10 -6.44 -9.44 18.39
CA ILE A 10 -5.66 -8.84 17.30
C ILE A 10 -5.64 -9.85 16.16
N VAL A 11 -6.21 -9.47 15.02
CA VAL A 11 -6.21 -10.29 13.80
C VAL A 11 -5.95 -9.41 12.58
N GLY A 12 -5.37 -9.96 11.52
CA GLY A 12 -5.13 -9.18 10.32
C GLY A 12 -4.68 -9.99 9.12
N ILE A 13 -5.05 -9.49 7.95
CA ILE A 13 -4.43 -9.85 6.68
C ILE A 13 -4.19 -8.55 5.93
N TYR A 14 -2.92 -8.28 5.63
CA TYR A 14 -2.46 -6.99 5.13
C TYR A 14 -1.73 -7.19 3.80
N GLY A 15 -2.17 -6.46 2.79
CA GLY A 15 -1.53 -6.41 1.48
C GLY A 15 -2.22 -5.40 0.57
N GLU A 16 -1.48 -4.89 -0.40
CA GLU A 16 -1.95 -4.00 -1.46
C GLU A 16 -1.74 -4.69 -2.80
N CYS A 17 -2.80 -4.90 -3.58
CA CYS A 17 -2.77 -5.83 -4.70
C CYS A 17 -3.14 -5.17 -6.02
N SER A 18 -2.20 -5.12 -6.97
CA SER A 18 -2.53 -4.81 -8.35
C SER A 18 -3.05 -6.04 -9.09
N THR A 19 -4.31 -6.01 -9.52
CA THR A 19 -4.91 -6.95 -10.48
C THR A 19 -4.32 -6.85 -11.88
N PHE A 20 -3.65 -5.73 -12.20
CA PHE A 20 -2.98 -5.53 -13.47
C PHE A 20 -1.60 -6.17 -13.51
N SER A 21 -1.08 -6.66 -12.39
CA SER A 21 0.17 -7.44 -12.31
C SER A 21 -0.09 -8.93 -12.53
N LEU A 22 0.83 -9.62 -13.22
CA LEU A 22 0.80 -11.09 -13.35
C LEU A 22 1.43 -11.81 -12.17
N ASP A 23 2.07 -11.08 -11.25
CA ASP A 23 2.60 -11.67 -10.04
C ASP A 23 1.48 -12.19 -9.13
N VAL A 24 1.79 -13.22 -8.34
CA VAL A 24 0.86 -13.77 -7.36
C VAL A 24 1.59 -13.83 -6.03
N MET A 25 1.04 -13.13 -5.04
CA MET A 25 1.61 -13.17 -3.70
C MET A 25 1.34 -14.52 -3.05
N ARG A 26 2.42 -15.22 -2.68
CA ARG A 26 2.39 -16.55 -2.07
C ARG A 26 2.77 -16.45 -0.59
N ALA A 27 2.50 -17.52 0.17
CA ALA A 27 2.83 -17.62 1.60
C ALA A 27 4.27 -17.17 1.94
N SER A 28 5.25 -17.49 1.10
CA SER A 28 6.66 -17.11 1.29
C SER A 28 6.95 -15.61 1.22
N MET A 29 5.97 -14.80 0.78
CA MET A 29 6.06 -13.34 0.71
C MET A 29 5.39 -12.66 1.92
N PHE A 30 4.80 -13.42 2.84
CA PHE A 30 4.14 -12.91 4.03
C PHE A 30 4.95 -13.19 5.29
N GLU A 31 5.04 -12.19 6.14
CA GLU A 31 5.34 -12.37 7.55
C GLU A 31 4.05 -12.78 8.27
N VAL A 32 4.06 -13.92 8.97
CA VAL A 32 2.91 -14.39 9.73
C VAL A 32 3.27 -14.47 11.21
N LEU A 33 2.85 -13.46 11.97
CA LEU A 33 3.08 -13.37 13.41
C LEU A 33 1.89 -13.93 14.18
N ARG A 34 2.16 -14.60 15.30
CA ARG A 34 1.16 -15.24 16.17
C ARG A 34 1.44 -14.94 17.63
N ASP A 35 0.39 -15.03 18.45
CA ASP A 35 0.54 -15.02 19.92
C ASP A 35 1.39 -13.82 20.43
N GLU A 36 2.26 -14.04 21.41
CA GLU A 36 3.11 -12.98 21.99
C GLU A 36 4.06 -12.33 20.98
N GLU A 37 4.46 -13.04 19.92
CA GLU A 37 5.29 -12.46 18.86
C GLU A 37 4.52 -11.37 18.10
N LEU A 38 3.23 -11.61 17.85
CA LEU A 38 2.35 -10.60 17.29
C LEU A 38 2.16 -9.43 18.26
N LEU A 39 1.95 -9.67 19.54
CA LEU A 39 1.78 -8.58 20.51
C LEU A 39 3.04 -7.71 20.63
N ALA A 40 4.23 -8.32 20.60
CA ALA A 40 5.51 -7.62 20.64
C ALA A 40 5.74 -6.65 19.47
N HIS A 41 5.00 -6.82 18.36
CA HIS A 41 5.01 -5.89 17.23
C HIS A 41 4.29 -4.55 17.54
N TYR A 42 3.51 -4.50 18.62
CA TYR A 42 2.75 -3.32 19.03
C TYR A 42 3.36 -2.69 20.29
N GLU A 43 3.93 -1.50 20.13
CA GLU A 43 4.50 -0.69 21.23
C GLU A 43 3.41 0.06 22.04
N TRP A 44 2.21 -0.51 22.18
CA TRP A 44 1.07 0.22 22.75
C TRP A 44 1.25 0.58 24.22
N ASP A 45 1.93 -0.24 25.03
CA ASP A 45 2.18 0.11 26.43
C ASP A 45 3.01 1.40 26.55
N GLU A 46 4.03 1.56 25.70
CA GLU A 46 4.86 2.76 25.64
C GLU A 46 4.10 3.95 25.06
N ARG A 47 3.38 3.73 23.96
CA ARG A 47 2.74 4.81 23.19
C ARG A 47 1.41 5.30 23.77
N LEU A 48 0.61 4.40 24.35
CA LEU A 48 -0.76 4.68 24.80
C LEU A 48 -0.92 4.63 26.32
N GLY A 49 0.00 4.00 27.06
CA GLY A 49 0.04 3.99 28.52
C GLY A 49 -1.30 3.67 29.18
N ALA A 50 -1.87 4.64 29.92
CA ALA A 50 -3.12 4.47 30.66
C ALA A 50 -4.34 4.11 29.79
N VAL A 51 -4.32 4.42 28.49
CA VAL A 51 -5.40 4.05 27.57
C VAL A 51 -5.51 2.52 27.48
N VAL A 52 -4.38 1.83 27.33
CA VAL A 52 -4.32 0.37 27.22
C VAL A 52 -4.14 -0.34 28.57
N ASP A 53 -4.01 0.42 29.66
CA ASP A 53 -3.99 -0.15 31.02
C ASP A 53 -5.24 -1.03 31.22
N ARG A 54 -5.02 -2.21 31.79
CA ARG A 54 -6.08 -3.20 32.06
C ARG A 54 -6.82 -3.67 30.81
N VAL A 55 -6.22 -3.60 29.62
CA VAL A 55 -6.66 -4.40 28.47
C VAL A 55 -6.03 -5.79 28.58
N GLU A 56 -6.81 -6.82 28.29
CA GLU A 56 -6.30 -8.17 28.04
C GLU A 56 -6.23 -8.37 26.53
N TRP A 57 -5.03 -8.25 25.98
CA TRP A 57 -4.77 -8.52 24.58
C TRP A 57 -4.83 -10.02 24.31
N VAL A 58 -5.53 -10.39 23.24
CA VAL A 58 -5.58 -11.76 22.73
C VAL A 58 -4.98 -11.75 21.32
N PRO A 59 -3.65 -11.73 21.19
CA PRO A 59 -3.00 -11.76 19.89
C PRO A 59 -3.22 -13.12 19.22
N LEU A 60 -3.84 -13.14 18.05
CA LEU A 60 -4.15 -14.39 17.36
C LEU A 60 -3.19 -14.61 16.20
N THR A 61 -3.49 -14.03 15.03
CA THR A 61 -2.71 -14.21 13.81
C THR A 61 -2.79 -12.95 12.96
N ARG A 62 -1.65 -12.50 12.45
CA ARG A 62 -1.54 -11.43 11.47
C ARG A 62 -0.61 -11.86 10.34
N ALA A 63 -1.14 -11.90 9.12
CA ALA A 63 -0.34 -12.09 7.91
C ALA A 63 -0.12 -10.74 7.23
N HIS A 64 1.13 -10.38 6.95
CA HIS A 64 1.48 -9.11 6.34
C HIS A 64 2.46 -9.27 5.19
N SER A 65 2.11 -8.67 4.06
CA SER A 65 3.00 -8.43 2.94
C SER A 65 2.90 -6.98 2.48
N GLY A 66 3.88 -6.53 1.70
CA GLY A 66 3.81 -5.22 1.05
C GLY A 66 2.84 -5.22 -0.14
N ALA A 67 3.05 -4.27 -1.05
CA ALA A 67 2.32 -4.24 -2.31
C ALA A 67 2.81 -5.35 -3.26
N GLY A 68 1.90 -5.97 -4.01
CA GLY A 68 2.18 -7.03 -5.00
C GLY A 68 1.05 -7.27 -5.98
N GLY A 69 1.10 -8.37 -6.73
CA GLY A 69 -0.06 -8.86 -7.47
C GLY A 69 -1.10 -9.53 -6.56
N PRO A 70 -2.19 -10.11 -7.10
CA PRO A 70 -3.23 -10.72 -6.28
C PRO A 70 -2.72 -11.85 -5.39
N LEU A 71 -3.34 -12.02 -4.23
CA LEU A 71 -3.00 -13.06 -3.27
C LEU A 71 -3.44 -14.45 -3.76
N ASP A 72 -2.59 -15.46 -3.54
CA ASP A 72 -2.92 -16.87 -3.74
C ASP A 72 -4.14 -17.28 -2.90
N PRO A 73 -5.24 -17.76 -3.52
CA PRO A 73 -6.45 -18.14 -2.81
C PRO A 73 -6.24 -19.22 -1.75
N ALA A 74 -5.29 -20.14 -1.97
CA ALA A 74 -5.01 -21.20 -1.01
C ALA A 74 -4.40 -20.64 0.28
N PHE A 75 -3.50 -19.65 0.16
CA PHE A 75 -2.92 -19.00 1.33
C PHE A 75 -3.92 -18.06 2.02
N PHE A 76 -4.80 -17.39 1.27
CA PHE A 76 -5.91 -16.66 1.88
C PHE A 76 -6.79 -17.60 2.72
N ASP A 77 -7.18 -18.76 2.18
CA ASP A 77 -7.99 -19.74 2.91
C ASP A 77 -7.29 -20.26 4.16
N GLU A 78 -5.97 -20.52 4.08
CA GLU A 78 -5.17 -20.92 5.24
C GLU A 78 -5.25 -19.88 6.38
N ILE A 79 -4.98 -18.61 6.09
CA ILE A 79 -5.04 -17.54 7.09
C ILE A 79 -6.47 -17.30 7.59
N PHE A 80 -7.45 -17.35 6.68
CA PHE A 80 -8.86 -17.21 7.03
C PHE A 80 -9.31 -18.30 8.01
N ASP A 81 -9.01 -19.57 7.71
CA ASP A 81 -9.38 -20.71 8.54
C ASP A 81 -8.62 -20.71 9.87
N GLU A 82 -7.33 -20.34 9.87
CA GLU A 82 -6.53 -20.20 11.09
C GLU A 82 -7.14 -19.15 12.03
N VAL A 83 -7.39 -17.94 11.53
CA VAL A 83 -8.00 -16.87 12.32
C VAL A 83 -9.37 -17.29 12.84
N ALA A 84 -10.19 -17.91 12.00
CA ALA A 84 -11.52 -18.38 12.38
C ALA A 84 -11.46 -19.46 13.48
N ALA A 85 -10.52 -20.40 13.40
CA ALA A 85 -10.34 -21.44 14.41
C ALA A 85 -9.89 -20.83 15.75
N ARG A 86 -8.89 -19.94 15.71
CA ARG A 86 -8.32 -19.31 16.90
C ARG A 86 -9.32 -18.37 17.60
N LEU A 87 -10.14 -17.64 16.84
CA LEU A 87 -11.22 -16.83 17.42
C LEU A 87 -12.22 -17.70 18.20
N ARG A 88 -12.57 -18.89 17.69
CA ARG A 88 -13.50 -19.80 18.38
C ARG A 88 -12.88 -20.43 19.63
N GLU A 89 -11.59 -20.74 19.60
CA GLU A 89 -10.88 -21.37 20.72
C GLU A 89 -10.78 -20.47 21.95
N HIS A 90 -10.47 -19.19 21.76
CA HIS A 90 -10.17 -18.26 22.85
C HIS A 90 -11.42 -17.63 23.52
N GLY A 91 -12.63 -17.95 23.05
CA GLY A 91 -13.90 -17.62 23.70
C GLY A 91 -14.44 -16.22 23.37
N SER A 92 -15.01 -15.52 24.37
CA SER A 92 -15.68 -14.24 24.14
C SER A 92 -14.76 -13.02 24.18
N TYR A 93 -15.03 -12.07 23.30
CA TYR A 93 -14.28 -10.82 23.14
C TYR A 93 -15.17 -9.61 23.42
N ASP A 94 -14.56 -8.58 24.01
CA ASP A 94 -15.18 -7.27 24.15
C ASP A 94 -14.89 -6.41 22.90
N GLY A 95 -13.78 -6.70 22.19
CA GLY A 95 -13.52 -6.15 20.87
C GLY A 95 -12.48 -6.91 20.05
N VAL A 96 -12.28 -6.45 18.82
CA VAL A 96 -11.27 -6.94 17.88
C VAL A 96 -10.61 -5.73 17.22
N TYR A 97 -9.28 -5.69 17.23
CA TYR A 97 -8.51 -4.80 16.39
C TYR A 97 -8.09 -5.53 15.11
N LEU A 98 -8.46 -4.95 13.98
CA LEU A 98 -8.21 -5.43 12.62
C LEU A 98 -7.02 -4.64 12.05
N ASP A 99 -5.90 -5.32 11.84
CA ASP A 99 -4.73 -4.75 11.16
C ASP A 99 -4.76 -5.13 9.67
N MET A 100 -5.19 -4.19 8.83
CA MET A 100 -5.50 -4.42 7.42
C MET A 100 -5.06 -3.22 6.57
N HIS A 101 -4.80 -3.45 5.28
CA HIS A 101 -4.42 -2.38 4.36
C HIS A 101 -5.65 -1.68 3.78
N GLY A 102 -6.59 -2.46 3.22
CA GLY A 102 -7.75 -1.97 2.47
C GLY A 102 -7.71 -2.18 0.97
N ALA A 103 -6.62 -2.70 0.42
CA ALA A 103 -6.46 -2.92 -1.02
C ALA A 103 -6.04 -4.37 -1.32
N LEU A 104 -6.40 -5.30 -0.44
CA LEU A 104 -6.09 -6.71 -0.65
C LEU A 104 -7.05 -7.28 -1.71
N LYS A 105 -6.48 -7.91 -2.73
CA LYS A 105 -7.19 -8.70 -3.74
C LYS A 105 -6.77 -10.15 -3.64
N VAL A 106 -7.72 -11.07 -3.74
CA VAL A 106 -7.44 -12.51 -3.87
C VAL A 106 -7.74 -12.94 -5.30
N LEU A 107 -6.86 -13.75 -5.89
CA LEU A 107 -7.01 -14.17 -7.28
C LEU A 107 -8.36 -14.87 -7.50
N GLY A 108 -9.18 -14.32 -8.40
CA GLY A 108 -10.51 -14.85 -8.73
C GLY A 108 -11.55 -14.75 -7.60
N ARG A 109 -11.35 -13.86 -6.62
CA ARG A 109 -12.31 -13.61 -5.54
C ARG A 109 -12.41 -12.12 -5.23
N ASP A 110 -13.62 -11.60 -5.29
CA ASP A 110 -13.92 -10.21 -4.94
C ASP A 110 -14.26 -10.10 -3.44
N HIS A 111 -14.19 -8.88 -2.90
CA HIS A 111 -14.63 -8.59 -1.54
C HIS A 111 -13.93 -9.44 -0.47
N ALA A 112 -12.64 -9.73 -0.67
CA ALA A 112 -11.87 -10.62 0.20
C ALA A 112 -11.76 -10.06 1.63
N GLU A 113 -11.60 -8.74 1.77
CA GLU A 113 -11.49 -8.06 3.06
C GLU A 113 -12.84 -8.03 3.78
N GLU A 114 -13.92 -7.73 3.07
CA GLU A 114 -15.30 -7.80 3.57
C GLU A 114 -15.62 -9.22 4.06
N ARG A 115 -15.24 -10.25 3.29
CA ARG A 115 -15.42 -11.65 3.69
C ARG A 115 -14.63 -11.99 4.94
N PHE A 116 -13.38 -11.56 5.03
CA PHE A 116 -12.53 -11.79 6.22
C PHE A 116 -13.15 -11.12 7.46
N VAL A 117 -13.50 -9.84 7.37
CA VAL A 117 -14.11 -9.10 8.49
C VAL A 117 -15.51 -9.63 8.83
N GLY A 118 -16.26 -10.06 7.82
CA GLY A 118 -17.56 -10.71 7.98
C GLY A 118 -17.47 -12.00 8.79
N MET A 119 -16.47 -12.83 8.51
CA MET A 119 -16.17 -14.02 9.30
C MET A 119 -15.81 -13.67 10.75
N VAL A 120 -14.94 -12.68 10.95
CA VAL A 120 -14.57 -12.22 12.30
C VAL A 120 -15.84 -11.82 13.05
N ARG A 121 -16.68 -10.99 12.42
CA ARG A 121 -17.94 -10.51 12.99
C ARG A 121 -18.90 -11.65 13.34
N GLU A 122 -19.06 -12.64 12.46
CA GLU A 122 -19.92 -13.80 12.71
C GLU A 122 -19.49 -14.55 13.96
N ILE A 123 -18.18 -14.73 14.16
CA ILE A 123 -17.64 -15.50 15.29
C ILE A 123 -17.71 -14.72 16.60
N VAL A 124 -17.33 -13.43 16.61
CA VAL A 124 -17.28 -12.63 17.85
C VAL A 124 -18.63 -12.04 18.24
N GLY A 125 -19.58 -12.02 17.31
CA GLY A 125 -20.95 -11.55 17.51
C GLY A 125 -21.12 -10.02 17.41
N GLU A 126 -22.37 -9.59 17.54
CA GLU A 126 -22.80 -8.18 17.41
C GLU A 126 -22.34 -7.29 18.57
N GLU A 127 -22.02 -7.89 19.72
CA GLU A 127 -21.68 -7.16 20.95
C GLU A 127 -20.21 -6.75 21.03
N ALA A 128 -19.30 -7.48 20.36
CA ALA A 128 -17.91 -7.09 20.29
C ALA A 128 -17.76 -5.79 19.46
N VAL A 129 -16.83 -4.93 19.84
CA VAL A 129 -16.51 -3.72 19.06
C VAL A 129 -15.38 -4.05 18.08
N LEU A 130 -15.55 -3.78 16.79
CA LEU A 130 -14.49 -3.96 15.79
C LEU A 130 -13.87 -2.61 15.44
N GLY A 131 -12.57 -2.48 15.69
CA GLY A 131 -11.76 -1.34 15.29
C GLY A 131 -10.81 -1.72 14.17
N ILE A 132 -10.64 -0.84 13.19
CA ILE A 132 -9.72 -1.04 12.06
C ILE A 132 -8.85 0.19 11.84
N SER A 133 -7.58 -0.01 11.47
CA SER A 133 -6.74 1.07 10.93
C SER A 133 -6.30 0.71 9.52
N MET A 134 -6.30 1.68 8.61
CA MET A 134 -6.06 1.43 7.18
C MET A 134 -5.21 2.49 6.53
N ASP A 135 -4.61 2.11 5.41
CA ASP A 135 -3.98 3.02 4.46
C ASP A 135 -5.05 3.84 3.71
N PRO A 136 -4.82 5.13 3.37
CA PRO A 136 -5.75 5.94 2.58
C PRO A 136 -5.97 5.40 1.17
N HIS A 137 -5.05 4.61 0.64
CA HIS A 137 -5.24 3.88 -0.62
C HIS A 137 -6.21 2.69 -0.45
N GLY A 138 -6.68 2.36 0.75
CA GLY A 138 -7.72 1.34 0.90
C GLY A 138 -9.02 1.65 0.15
N ASN A 139 -9.61 0.63 -0.50
CA ASN A 139 -10.93 0.69 -1.13
C ASN A 139 -12.02 0.44 -0.08
N PHE A 140 -12.39 1.49 0.66
CA PHE A 140 -13.25 1.41 1.83
C PHE A 140 -14.74 1.35 1.49
N SER A 141 -15.22 0.13 1.21
CA SER A 141 -16.59 -0.13 0.78
C SER A 141 -17.64 0.16 1.86
N ARG A 142 -18.90 0.32 1.41
CA ARG A 142 -20.06 0.43 2.31
C ARG A 142 -20.23 -0.82 3.17
N GLU A 143 -19.97 -1.99 2.60
CA GLU A 143 -20.09 -3.26 3.29
C GLU A 143 -19.08 -3.36 4.43
N LEU A 144 -17.80 -3.08 4.15
CA LEU A 144 -16.75 -3.04 5.17
C LEU A 144 -17.09 -2.05 6.29
N ALA A 145 -17.53 -0.84 5.93
CA ALA A 145 -17.99 0.17 6.89
C ALA A 145 -19.18 -0.31 7.75
N GLY A 146 -20.02 -1.22 7.22
CA GLY A 146 -21.13 -1.85 7.93
C GLY A 146 -20.69 -2.94 8.91
N LEU A 147 -19.54 -3.58 8.70
CA LEU A 147 -19.02 -4.67 9.52
C LEU A 147 -18.26 -4.20 10.77
N ILE A 148 -17.59 -3.05 10.67
CA ILE A 148 -16.77 -2.45 11.75
C ILE A 148 -17.56 -1.44 12.59
N ASP A 149 -16.99 -0.99 13.70
CA ASP A 149 -17.60 -0.01 14.61
C ASP A 149 -16.82 1.31 14.65
N VAL A 150 -15.49 1.23 14.62
CA VAL A 150 -14.61 2.39 14.52
C VAL A 150 -13.52 2.14 13.48
N ALA A 151 -13.11 3.19 12.78
CA ALA A 151 -12.03 3.13 11.82
C ALA A 151 -11.13 4.36 11.98
N ALA A 152 -9.84 4.20 11.69
CA ALA A 152 -8.91 5.30 11.50
C ALA A 152 -8.11 5.09 10.21
N VAL A 153 -7.88 6.16 9.45
CA VAL A 153 -7.11 6.13 8.20
C VAL A 153 -5.91 7.07 8.29
N TYR A 154 -4.82 6.78 7.56
CA TYR A 154 -3.69 7.72 7.53
C TYR A 154 -4.14 9.07 6.96
N ARG A 155 -3.56 10.14 7.48
CA ARG A 155 -3.84 11.52 7.04
C ARG A 155 -2.73 12.06 6.16
N HIS A 156 -1.62 11.33 6.02
CA HIS A 156 -0.48 11.71 5.19
C HIS A 156 -0.16 10.69 4.11
N ALA A 157 0.21 11.21 2.94
CA ALA A 157 0.86 10.51 1.84
C ALA A 157 2.06 11.37 1.38
N PRO A 158 3.33 10.98 1.62
CA PRO A 158 3.80 9.70 2.16
C PRO A 158 3.32 9.38 3.59
N HIS A 159 3.23 8.08 3.92
CA HIS A 159 2.63 7.56 5.16
C HIS A 159 3.54 7.71 6.38
N ILE A 160 3.64 8.94 6.88
CA ILE A 160 4.46 9.28 8.06
C ILE A 160 3.71 9.12 9.39
N ASP A 161 2.40 8.82 9.36
CA ASP A 161 1.50 8.76 10.52
C ASP A 161 0.85 7.38 10.74
N ARG A 162 1.53 6.31 10.29
CA ARG A 162 1.04 4.92 10.40
C ARG A 162 0.85 4.49 11.85
N LEU A 163 1.82 4.79 12.72
CA LEU A 163 1.76 4.42 14.13
C LEU A 163 0.67 5.23 14.86
N GLU A 164 0.59 6.53 14.58
CA GLU A 164 -0.39 7.45 15.13
C GLU A 164 -1.82 7.08 14.73
N THR A 165 -2.01 6.56 13.51
CA THR A 165 -3.32 6.08 13.06
C THR A 165 -3.72 4.78 13.75
N ARG A 166 -2.79 3.84 13.93
CA ARG A 166 -3.02 2.64 14.72
C ARG A 166 -3.39 2.99 16.17
N ASP A 167 -2.64 3.89 16.78
CA ASP A 167 -2.88 4.39 18.15
C ASP A 167 -4.28 5.00 18.26
N ARG A 168 -4.72 5.76 17.25
CA ARG A 168 -6.05 6.36 17.18
C ARG A 168 -7.15 5.31 17.04
N ALA A 169 -7.00 4.32 16.16
CA ALA A 169 -7.97 3.22 16.01
C ALA A 169 -8.17 2.46 17.33
N VAL A 170 -7.08 2.12 18.01
CA VAL A 170 -7.09 1.39 19.28
C VAL A 170 -7.69 2.23 20.41
N THR A 171 -7.35 3.52 20.47
CA THR A 171 -7.92 4.45 21.45
C THR A 171 -9.44 4.55 21.29
N ASN A 172 -9.92 4.76 20.07
CA ASN A 172 -11.35 4.82 19.76
C ASN A 172 -12.06 3.50 20.08
N LEU A 173 -11.43 2.36 19.75
CA LEU A 173 -11.95 1.02 20.06
C LEU A 173 -12.15 0.84 21.57
N ILE A 174 -11.13 1.16 22.36
CA ILE A 174 -11.18 1.03 23.83
C ILE A 174 -12.19 2.00 24.44
N GLU A 175 -12.30 3.23 23.91
CA GLU A 175 -13.29 4.21 24.35
C GLU A 175 -14.72 3.70 24.15
N VAL A 176 -15.02 3.15 22.97
CA VAL A 176 -16.35 2.59 22.67
C VAL A 176 -16.66 1.40 23.58
N ILE A 177 -15.70 0.50 23.81
CA ILE A 177 -15.89 -0.64 24.73
C ILE A 177 -16.16 -0.16 26.16
N ARG A 178 -15.34 0.78 26.68
CA ARG A 178 -15.42 1.23 28.07
C ARG A 178 -16.66 2.09 28.35
N SER A 179 -17.04 2.93 27.39
CA SER A 179 -18.21 3.79 27.52
C SER A 179 -19.52 3.04 27.24
N GLY A 180 -19.46 1.95 26.46
CA GLY A 180 -20.64 1.26 25.95
C GLY A 180 -21.43 2.08 24.92
N ARG A 181 -20.90 3.23 24.48
CA ARG A 181 -21.55 4.14 23.52
C ARG A 181 -20.91 3.95 22.15
N ARG A 182 -21.69 3.42 21.20
CA ARG A 182 -21.26 3.23 19.82
C ARG A 182 -21.59 4.47 18.98
N PRO A 183 -20.64 5.01 18.19
CA PRO A 183 -20.87 6.19 17.38
C PRO A 183 -21.88 5.91 16.24
N VAL A 184 -22.57 6.95 15.78
CA VAL A 184 -23.14 7.01 14.43
C VAL A 184 -22.01 6.87 13.43
N LYS A 185 -22.28 6.13 12.37
CA LYS A 185 -21.42 6.03 11.20
C LYS A 185 -22.14 6.63 10.00
N ALA A 186 -21.60 7.70 9.43
CA ALA A 186 -22.06 8.25 8.15
C ALA A 186 -20.98 7.98 7.10
N TRP A 187 -21.35 7.21 6.06
CA TRP A 187 -20.44 6.80 5.00
C TRP A 187 -20.86 7.43 3.66
N VAL A 188 -19.89 7.90 2.87
CA VAL A 188 -20.11 8.48 1.54
C VAL A 188 -19.12 7.85 0.56
N ARG A 189 -19.59 7.37 -0.59
CA ARG A 189 -18.72 7.10 -1.74
C ARG A 189 -18.42 8.41 -2.46
N VAL A 190 -17.15 8.67 -2.72
CA VAL A 190 -16.73 9.77 -3.59
C VAL A 190 -16.21 9.15 -4.89
N PRO A 191 -16.89 9.33 -6.04
CA PRO A 191 -16.60 8.60 -7.26
C PRO A 191 -15.36 9.14 -7.99
N VAL A 192 -14.23 9.07 -7.31
CA VAL A 192 -12.90 9.51 -7.71
C VAL A 192 -11.94 8.35 -7.44
N LEU A 193 -11.10 8.05 -8.41
CA LEU A 193 -10.10 7.00 -8.36
C LEU A 193 -8.77 7.58 -8.84
N LEU A 194 -7.91 7.96 -7.91
CA LEU A 194 -6.63 8.57 -8.22
C LEU A 194 -5.49 7.71 -7.66
N PRO A 195 -4.39 7.53 -8.41
CA PRO A 195 -3.22 6.83 -7.91
C PRO A 195 -2.47 7.67 -6.87
N GLY A 196 -1.69 7.02 -6.01
CA GLY A 196 -0.92 7.66 -4.94
C GLY A 196 0.01 8.78 -5.43
N GLU A 197 0.52 8.64 -6.65
CA GLU A 197 1.38 9.59 -7.36
C GLU A 197 0.68 10.92 -7.66
N ARG A 198 -0.65 10.97 -7.55
CA ARG A 198 -1.45 12.19 -7.64
C ARG A 198 -1.96 12.70 -6.30
N THR A 199 -2.05 11.86 -5.26
CA THR A 199 -2.72 12.19 -3.98
C THR A 199 -1.76 12.49 -2.83
N SER A 200 -0.47 12.78 -3.11
CA SER A 200 0.48 13.16 -2.05
C SER A 200 0.07 14.45 -1.34
N THR A 201 -0.07 14.36 -0.02
CA THR A 201 -0.39 15.46 0.91
C THR A 201 0.71 16.51 1.06
N LEU A 202 1.79 16.40 0.29
CA LEU A 202 2.83 17.43 0.20
C LEU A 202 2.49 18.51 -0.84
N PHE A 203 1.51 18.26 -1.70
CA PHE A 203 1.15 19.12 -2.80
C PHE A 203 -0.34 19.48 -2.76
N GLU A 204 -0.68 20.68 -3.23
CA GLU A 204 -2.09 21.03 -3.44
C GLU A 204 -2.66 20.23 -4.62
N PRO A 205 -3.96 19.86 -4.58
CA PRO A 205 -4.94 20.19 -3.53
C PRO A 205 -4.95 19.21 -2.33
N ALA A 206 -4.13 18.16 -2.34
CA ALA A 206 -4.15 17.13 -1.30
C ALA A 206 -3.84 17.71 0.10
N THR A 207 -2.87 18.64 0.19
CA THR A 207 -2.56 19.36 1.43
C THR A 207 -3.81 19.98 2.06
N THR A 208 -4.58 20.75 1.30
CA THR A 208 -5.79 21.40 1.80
C THR A 208 -6.91 20.39 2.10
N VAL A 209 -7.13 19.41 1.21
CA VAL A 209 -8.23 18.46 1.36
C VAL A 209 -8.03 17.56 2.59
N PHE A 210 -6.89 16.87 2.68
CA PHE A 210 -6.59 16.00 3.82
C PHE A 210 -6.33 16.81 5.10
N GLY A 211 -5.75 18.00 4.98
CA GLY A 211 -5.57 18.94 6.11
C GLY A 211 -6.89 19.40 6.74
N SER A 212 -8.02 19.30 6.02
CA SER A 212 -9.34 19.69 6.52
C SER A 212 -9.96 18.70 7.52
N LEU A 213 -9.44 17.46 7.62
CA LEU A 213 -10.03 16.42 8.46
C LEU A 213 -10.03 16.79 9.94
N VAL A 214 -8.88 17.27 10.47
CA VAL A 214 -8.75 17.64 11.89
C VAL A 214 -9.63 18.83 12.28
N PRO A 215 -9.64 19.95 11.51
CA PRO A 215 -10.61 21.02 11.75
C PRO A 215 -12.06 20.55 11.73
N THR A 216 -12.43 19.66 10.79
CA THR A 216 -13.79 19.12 10.69
C THR A 216 -14.20 18.32 11.94
N ILE A 217 -13.26 17.56 12.53
CA ILE A 217 -13.49 16.85 13.80
C ILE A 217 -13.84 17.82 14.93
N ALA A 218 -13.05 18.89 15.06
CA ALA A 218 -13.24 19.88 16.12
C ALA A 218 -14.54 20.69 15.94
N GLU A 219 -14.86 21.06 14.70
CA GLU A 219 -16.05 21.85 14.35
C GLU A 219 -17.35 21.10 14.67
N HIS A 220 -17.42 19.81 14.33
CA HIS A 220 -18.64 19.01 14.48
C HIS A 220 -18.65 18.12 15.73
N GLY A 221 -17.59 18.14 16.55
CA GLY A 221 -17.48 17.30 17.75
C GLY A 221 -17.46 15.80 17.43
N LEU A 222 -16.74 15.41 16.37
CA LEU A 222 -16.66 14.02 15.93
C LEU A 222 -15.72 13.22 16.82
N MET A 223 -15.91 11.90 16.85
CA MET A 223 -14.89 10.97 17.33
C MET A 223 -13.74 10.88 16.33
N ASP A 224 -14.06 10.72 15.04
CA ASP A 224 -13.09 10.78 13.94
C ASP A 224 -13.80 11.01 12.59
N VAL A 225 -13.03 11.42 11.59
CA VAL A 225 -13.44 11.39 10.18
C VAL A 225 -12.26 10.97 9.32
N GLY A 226 -12.49 9.99 8.44
CA GLY A 226 -11.50 9.45 7.52
C GLY A 226 -11.86 9.72 6.07
N LEU A 227 -10.84 9.99 5.24
CA LEU A 227 -10.91 10.00 3.79
C LEU A 227 -9.95 8.95 3.25
N TRP A 228 -10.49 7.98 2.51
CA TRP A 228 -9.74 7.07 1.67
C TRP A 228 -9.77 7.62 0.24
N CYS A 229 -8.63 7.72 -0.43
CA CYS A 229 -8.57 8.14 -1.84
C CYS A 229 -8.81 6.97 -2.82
N GLY A 230 -8.84 5.73 -2.30
CA GLY A 230 -8.97 4.51 -3.09
C GLY A 230 -7.64 4.09 -3.72
N PHE A 231 -7.63 2.88 -4.25
CA PHE A 231 -6.48 2.28 -4.94
C PHE A 231 -6.91 1.81 -6.33
N PRO A 232 -6.35 2.40 -7.40
CA PRO A 232 -6.82 2.15 -8.76
C PRO A 232 -6.58 0.72 -9.23
N TRP A 233 -5.50 0.08 -8.81
CA TRP A 233 -5.05 -1.14 -9.47
C TRP A 233 -5.69 -2.43 -8.95
N ALA A 234 -6.60 -2.37 -7.97
CA ALA A 234 -7.30 -3.55 -7.44
C ALA A 234 -8.71 -3.69 -8.07
N ASP A 235 -8.82 -3.71 -9.40
CA ASP A 235 -10.09 -3.59 -10.18
C ASP A 235 -11.27 -4.37 -9.54
N GLU A 236 -12.12 -3.65 -8.81
CA GLU A 236 -13.30 -4.13 -8.10
C GLU A 236 -14.36 -3.03 -8.02
N ASP A 237 -15.62 -3.41 -7.87
CA ASP A 237 -16.77 -2.49 -7.74
C ASP A 237 -16.72 -1.58 -6.48
N ARG A 238 -15.84 -1.90 -5.53
CA ARG A 238 -15.54 -1.09 -4.35
C ARG A 238 -14.47 -0.03 -4.56
N ASN A 239 -13.75 -0.05 -5.68
CA ASN A 239 -12.67 0.91 -5.95
C ASN A 239 -13.25 2.30 -6.17
N ALA A 240 -13.04 3.14 -5.17
CA ALA A 240 -13.37 4.55 -5.18
C ALA A 240 -12.80 5.17 -3.90
N ALA A 241 -12.69 6.49 -3.90
CA ALA A 241 -12.58 7.22 -2.65
C ALA A 241 -13.84 7.07 -1.79
N ALA A 242 -13.66 7.16 -0.49
CA ALA A 242 -14.75 7.07 0.48
C ALA A 242 -14.47 7.91 1.73
N VAL A 243 -15.54 8.35 2.36
CA VAL A 243 -15.50 9.08 3.64
C VAL A 243 -16.30 8.32 4.68
N LEU A 244 -15.78 8.24 5.90
CA LEU A 244 -16.51 7.77 7.08
C LEU A 244 -16.37 8.79 8.20
N ALA A 245 -17.49 9.31 8.70
CA ALA A 245 -17.54 10.13 9.90
C ALA A 245 -18.16 9.36 11.07
N LEU A 246 -17.54 9.49 12.24
CA LEU A 246 -17.94 8.86 13.50
C LEU A 246 -18.34 9.95 14.51
N ALA A 247 -19.57 9.96 14.99
CA ALA A 247 -20.01 10.93 16.00
C ALA A 247 -21.13 10.39 16.90
N ASP A 248 -21.31 10.99 18.08
CA ASP A 248 -22.46 10.66 18.94
C ASP A 248 -23.79 11.14 18.30
N ASP A 249 -23.76 12.31 17.64
CA ASP A 249 -24.89 12.93 16.96
C ASP A 249 -24.96 12.57 15.47
N GLN A 250 -26.16 12.28 14.97
CA GLN A 250 -26.35 11.84 13.59
C GLN A 250 -26.21 12.98 12.58
N GLU A 251 -26.72 14.17 12.90
CA GLU A 251 -26.65 15.33 12.02
C GLU A 251 -25.20 15.79 11.86
N ALA A 252 -24.43 15.77 12.95
CA ALA A 252 -22.99 16.03 12.94
C ALA A 252 -22.22 15.05 12.04
N ALA A 253 -22.49 13.74 12.17
CA ALA A 253 -21.83 12.73 11.33
C ALA A 253 -22.15 12.92 9.84
N VAL A 254 -23.43 13.13 9.49
CA VAL A 254 -23.87 13.35 8.11
C VAL A 254 -23.24 14.61 7.53
N THR A 255 -23.34 15.73 8.23
CA THR A 255 -22.83 17.03 7.76
C THR A 255 -21.32 16.98 7.53
N ALA A 256 -20.57 16.39 8.46
CA ALA A 256 -19.12 16.26 8.32
C ALA A 256 -18.72 15.35 7.15
N ALA A 257 -19.38 14.19 7.00
CA ALA A 257 -19.09 13.26 5.92
C ALA A 257 -19.35 13.90 4.55
N GLU A 258 -20.47 14.60 4.39
CA GLU A 258 -20.79 15.32 3.15
C GLU A 258 -19.79 16.45 2.88
N ALA A 259 -19.41 17.22 3.89
CA ALA A 259 -18.46 18.32 3.74
C ALA A 259 -17.08 17.84 3.27
N VAL A 260 -16.55 16.76 3.86
CA VAL A 260 -15.27 16.18 3.43
C VAL A 260 -15.38 15.57 2.03
N ALA A 261 -16.46 14.84 1.76
CA ALA A 261 -16.71 14.23 0.44
C ALA A 261 -16.78 15.29 -0.66
N ARG A 262 -17.50 16.39 -0.42
CA ARG A 262 -17.64 17.51 -1.35
C ARG A 262 -16.32 18.22 -1.60
N ARG A 263 -15.50 18.45 -0.56
CA ARG A 263 -14.15 19.04 -0.73
C ARG A 263 -13.27 18.20 -1.65
N TYR A 264 -13.26 16.87 -1.48
CA TYR A 264 -12.46 15.99 -2.34
C TYR A 264 -13.01 15.94 -3.76
N TRP A 265 -14.33 15.81 -3.90
CA TRP A 265 -15.00 15.83 -5.21
C TRP A 265 -14.71 17.13 -5.97
N ASP A 266 -14.89 18.29 -5.35
CA ASP A 266 -14.73 19.58 -6.01
C ASP A 266 -13.27 19.82 -6.45
N ALA A 267 -12.29 19.33 -5.67
CA ALA A 267 -10.87 19.43 -5.98
C ALA A 267 -10.36 18.35 -6.97
N ARG A 268 -11.16 17.34 -7.32
CA ARG A 268 -10.71 16.13 -8.03
C ARG A 268 -9.89 16.39 -9.30
N ALA A 269 -10.24 17.43 -10.05
CA ALA A 269 -9.61 17.77 -11.32
C ALA A 269 -8.26 18.48 -11.16
N ASP A 270 -7.98 19.03 -9.98
CA ASP A 270 -6.75 19.76 -9.68
C ASP A 270 -5.63 18.84 -9.17
N PHE A 271 -5.94 17.57 -8.83
CA PHE A 271 -4.94 16.57 -8.49
C PHE A 271 -4.11 16.18 -9.72
N GLY A 272 -2.80 16.44 -9.66
CA GLY A 272 -1.84 16.16 -10.74
C GLY A 272 -0.67 15.29 -10.28
N ILE A 273 0.14 14.83 -11.23
CA ILE A 273 1.36 14.07 -10.93
C ILE A 273 2.31 14.93 -10.10
N THR A 274 2.79 14.36 -9.00
CA THR A 274 3.57 15.06 -7.96
C THR A 274 5.08 15.13 -8.24
N SER A 275 5.53 14.54 -9.36
CA SER A 275 6.89 14.71 -9.85
C SER A 275 7.05 16.04 -10.60
N PRO A 276 8.16 16.79 -10.39
CA PRO A 276 8.44 18.03 -11.13
C PRO A 276 8.52 17.86 -12.65
N ARG A 277 8.91 16.66 -13.11
CA ARG A 277 8.94 16.28 -14.52
C ARG A 277 8.37 14.88 -14.69
N TYR A 278 7.55 14.71 -15.71
CA TYR A 278 7.00 13.42 -16.09
C TYR A 278 6.71 13.38 -17.59
N GLY A 279 6.62 12.19 -18.15
CA GLY A 279 6.43 11.99 -19.58
C GLY A 279 6.65 10.54 -19.99
N SER A 280 6.89 10.30 -21.27
CA SER A 280 7.26 8.98 -21.76
C SER A 280 8.66 8.57 -21.30
N TRP A 281 9.01 7.29 -21.48
CA TRP A 281 10.39 6.83 -21.26
C TRP A 281 11.39 7.53 -22.19
N ASP A 282 11.00 7.83 -23.43
CA ASP A 282 11.86 8.55 -24.38
C ASP A 282 12.11 10.00 -23.94
N ASP A 283 11.09 10.69 -23.41
CA ASP A 283 11.25 12.02 -22.82
C ASP A 283 12.21 11.99 -21.61
N ALA A 284 12.19 10.91 -20.83
CA ALA A 284 13.10 10.71 -19.70
C ALA A 284 14.55 10.53 -20.15
N LEU A 285 14.78 9.76 -21.23
CA LEU A 285 16.11 9.60 -21.83
C LEU A 285 16.62 10.90 -22.46
N ASP A 286 15.75 11.62 -23.18
CA ASP A 286 16.09 12.93 -23.76
C ASP A 286 16.48 13.92 -22.65
N PHE A 287 15.72 13.95 -21.55
CA PHE A 287 16.05 14.77 -20.37
C PHE A 287 17.45 14.47 -19.80
N VAL A 288 17.84 13.19 -19.72
CA VAL A 288 19.19 12.78 -19.30
C VAL A 288 20.26 13.29 -20.28
N LEU A 289 20.02 13.09 -21.58
CA LEU A 289 20.98 13.41 -22.64
C LEU A 289 21.16 14.92 -22.84
N ASP A 290 20.13 15.72 -22.52
CA ASP A 290 20.15 17.18 -22.54
C ASP A 290 20.91 17.82 -21.35
N GLY A 291 21.58 17.01 -20.53
CA GLY A 291 22.51 17.50 -19.51
C GLY A 291 21.88 17.73 -18.14
N ALA A 292 20.86 16.94 -17.77
CA ALA A 292 20.34 16.91 -16.40
C ALA A 292 21.44 16.71 -15.35
N ALA A 293 21.24 17.28 -14.16
CA ALA A 293 22.21 17.23 -13.07
C ALA A 293 22.23 15.84 -12.42
N THR A 294 23.43 15.28 -12.24
CA THR A 294 23.63 13.91 -11.75
C THR A 294 23.75 13.84 -10.22
N PRO A 295 23.36 12.71 -9.60
CA PRO A 295 22.72 11.55 -10.24
C PRO A 295 21.28 11.87 -10.64
N VAL A 296 20.90 11.49 -11.85
CA VAL A 296 19.53 11.62 -12.35
C VAL A 296 18.73 10.41 -11.91
N TYR A 297 17.62 10.61 -11.22
CA TYR A 297 16.69 9.55 -10.87
C TYR A 297 15.55 9.47 -11.88
N LEU A 298 15.38 8.31 -12.50
CA LEU A 298 14.24 8.02 -13.37
C LEU A 298 13.32 7.03 -12.66
N SER A 299 12.05 7.38 -12.49
CA SER A 299 11.05 6.46 -11.93
C SER A 299 10.38 5.71 -13.07
N ASP A 300 10.54 4.39 -13.10
CA ASP A 300 9.83 3.44 -13.97
C ASP A 300 8.46 3.13 -13.33
N SER A 301 7.53 4.08 -13.48
CA SER A 301 6.29 4.10 -12.68
C SER A 301 5.28 3.02 -13.04
N GLY A 302 5.33 2.47 -14.26
CA GLY A 302 4.47 1.38 -14.69
C GLY A 302 4.74 0.05 -13.99
N ASP A 303 5.91 -0.11 -13.40
CA ASP A 303 6.30 -1.29 -12.64
C ASP A 303 6.71 -0.92 -11.20
N ASN A 304 5.87 -0.11 -10.55
CA ASN A 304 6.07 0.34 -9.18
C ASN A 304 5.84 -0.83 -8.20
N VAL A 305 6.92 -1.38 -7.64
CA VAL A 305 6.84 -2.51 -6.69
C VAL A 305 6.17 -2.14 -5.37
N THR A 306 6.04 -0.84 -5.07
CA THR A 306 5.35 -0.36 -3.87
C THR A 306 3.87 -0.04 -4.12
N ALA A 307 3.36 -0.33 -5.32
CA ALA A 307 1.94 -0.26 -5.67
C ALA A 307 1.46 -1.55 -6.37
N GLY A 308 2.26 -2.62 -6.30
CA GLY A 308 1.88 -3.94 -6.80
C GLY A 308 2.46 -4.36 -8.15
N GLY A 309 3.37 -3.57 -8.73
CA GLY A 309 4.17 -3.97 -9.89
C GLY A 309 4.98 -5.24 -9.58
N SER A 310 5.19 -6.09 -10.58
CA SER A 310 5.92 -7.36 -10.42
C SER A 310 7.42 -7.15 -10.18
N GLY A 311 7.94 -5.99 -10.59
CA GLY A 311 9.35 -5.61 -10.42
C GLY A 311 10.28 -6.16 -11.48
N ASP A 312 9.76 -6.92 -12.45
CA ASP A 312 10.54 -7.60 -13.49
C ASP A 312 10.26 -7.07 -14.90
N VAL A 313 9.37 -6.09 -15.07
CA VAL A 313 9.03 -5.53 -16.39
C VAL A 313 10.24 -4.81 -16.98
N THR A 314 10.58 -5.11 -18.23
CA THR A 314 11.85 -4.70 -18.85
C THR A 314 11.73 -3.54 -19.83
N VAL A 315 10.55 -2.92 -19.99
CA VAL A 315 10.30 -1.88 -21.02
C VAL A 315 11.35 -0.76 -20.99
N ALA A 316 11.62 -0.22 -19.80
CA ALA A 316 12.60 0.83 -19.59
C ALA A 316 14.03 0.38 -19.98
N LEU A 317 14.42 -0.82 -19.55
CA LEU A 317 15.74 -1.40 -19.85
C LEU A 317 15.90 -1.67 -21.35
N ALA A 318 14.91 -2.30 -21.98
CA ALA A 318 14.92 -2.65 -23.40
C ALA A 318 15.05 -1.38 -24.27
N ARG A 319 14.18 -0.38 -24.06
CA ARG A 319 14.21 0.88 -24.81
C ARG A 319 15.52 1.65 -24.62
N THR A 320 16.08 1.63 -23.41
CA THR A 320 17.38 2.26 -23.14
C THR A 320 18.52 1.60 -23.93
N ARG A 321 18.49 0.27 -24.11
CA ARG A 321 19.49 -0.44 -24.92
C ARG A 321 19.34 -0.20 -26.43
N GLU A 322 18.14 0.08 -26.91
CA GLU A 322 17.87 0.39 -28.32
C GLU A 322 18.41 1.78 -28.74
N ARG A 323 18.61 2.69 -27.78
CA ARG A 323 19.06 4.06 -28.00
C ARG A 323 20.58 4.15 -28.18
N ARG A 324 21.05 4.33 -29.43
CA ARG A 324 22.48 4.44 -29.78
C ARG A 324 23.16 5.67 -29.17
N ASP A 325 22.42 6.75 -29.00
CA ASP A 325 22.88 7.98 -28.34
C ASP A 325 23.08 7.79 -26.83
N VAL A 326 22.28 6.96 -26.17
CA VAL A 326 22.56 6.50 -24.79
C VAL A 326 23.91 5.80 -24.73
N ALA A 327 24.17 4.86 -25.62
CA ALA A 327 25.46 4.15 -25.68
C ALA A 327 26.65 5.10 -25.97
N ALA A 328 26.43 6.16 -26.76
CA ALA A 328 27.45 7.14 -27.10
C ALA A 328 27.63 8.27 -26.06
N SER A 329 26.69 8.42 -25.12
CA SER A 329 26.65 9.54 -24.17
C SER A 329 27.78 9.52 -23.12
N GLY A 330 28.37 8.34 -22.89
CA GLY A 330 29.33 8.11 -21.80
C GLY A 330 28.70 8.08 -20.40
N ARG A 331 27.38 8.23 -20.28
CA ARG A 331 26.64 8.11 -19.01
C ARG A 331 26.57 6.66 -18.56
N ARG A 332 26.68 6.43 -17.26
CA ARG A 332 26.46 5.11 -16.63
C ARG A 332 25.06 5.02 -16.04
N PHE A 333 24.32 4.00 -16.45
CA PHE A 333 22.96 3.72 -15.99
C PHE A 333 22.97 2.56 -15.00
N LEU A 334 22.18 2.68 -13.94
CA LEU A 334 21.81 1.58 -13.06
C LEU A 334 20.29 1.38 -13.13
N PHE A 335 19.83 0.23 -13.59
CA PHE A 335 18.46 -0.23 -13.40
C PHE A 335 18.38 -0.97 -12.08
N ALA A 336 17.83 -0.32 -11.06
CA ALA A 336 17.82 -0.84 -9.71
C ALA A 336 16.54 -1.65 -9.42
N GLY A 337 16.70 -2.78 -8.75
CA GLY A 337 15.59 -3.55 -8.20
C GLY A 337 14.83 -4.42 -9.19
N LEU A 338 15.51 -4.98 -10.21
CA LEU A 338 14.88 -5.92 -11.14
C LEU A 338 14.68 -7.28 -10.45
N VAL A 339 13.44 -7.74 -10.32
CA VAL A 339 13.13 -9.03 -9.71
C VAL A 339 13.42 -10.16 -10.70
N ASP A 340 14.49 -10.91 -10.48
CA ASP A 340 14.91 -12.01 -11.37
C ASP A 340 15.74 -13.04 -10.60
N ALA A 341 15.06 -13.88 -9.84
CA ALA A 341 15.68 -14.94 -9.05
C ALA A 341 16.52 -15.92 -9.89
N PRO A 342 16.10 -16.35 -11.11
CA PRO A 342 16.96 -17.14 -11.98
C PRO A 342 18.28 -16.45 -12.34
N THR A 343 18.27 -15.14 -12.62
CA THR A 343 19.49 -14.36 -12.90
C THR A 343 20.38 -14.24 -11.69
N LEU A 344 19.82 -13.98 -10.51
CA LEU A 344 20.59 -13.95 -9.28
C LEU A 344 21.29 -15.30 -9.03
N GLY A 345 20.59 -16.42 -9.20
CA GLY A 345 21.17 -17.76 -9.03
C GLY A 345 22.36 -18.02 -9.98
N ALA A 346 22.24 -17.55 -11.23
CA ALA A 346 23.33 -17.62 -12.20
C ALA A 346 24.53 -16.72 -11.81
N ALA A 347 24.26 -15.52 -11.31
CA ALA A 347 25.29 -14.60 -10.84
C ALA A 347 26.07 -15.16 -9.64
N ILE A 348 25.37 -15.75 -8.67
CA ILE A 348 25.98 -16.42 -7.52
C ILE A 348 26.89 -17.57 -7.98
N ALA A 349 26.42 -18.40 -8.92
CA ALA A 349 27.20 -19.51 -9.44
C ALA A 349 28.46 -19.08 -10.22
N ALA A 350 28.37 -17.96 -10.95
CA ALA A 350 29.51 -17.41 -11.70
C ALA A 350 30.51 -16.66 -10.80
N GLY A 351 30.03 -16.07 -9.70
CA GLY A 351 30.82 -15.25 -8.79
C GLY A 351 31.17 -13.87 -9.35
N VAL A 352 31.67 -12.98 -8.48
CA VAL A 352 32.14 -11.64 -8.86
C VAL A 352 33.23 -11.76 -9.93
N GLY A 353 33.09 -10.97 -11.00
CA GLY A 353 33.95 -11.01 -12.18
C GLY A 353 33.55 -12.03 -13.25
N GLY A 354 32.65 -12.97 -12.91
CA GLY A 354 32.05 -13.91 -13.86
C GLY A 354 31.21 -13.22 -14.94
N VAL A 355 30.93 -13.94 -16.03
CA VAL A 355 30.18 -13.43 -17.18
C VAL A 355 28.99 -14.35 -17.45
N LEU A 356 27.82 -13.75 -17.64
CA LEU A 356 26.55 -14.41 -17.96
C LEU A 356 26.13 -13.99 -19.36
N GLU A 357 26.04 -14.94 -20.29
CA GLU A 357 25.44 -14.71 -21.62
C GLU A 357 23.99 -15.18 -21.57
N ARG A 358 23.07 -14.26 -21.25
CA ARG A 358 21.65 -14.59 -21.08
C ARG A 358 20.74 -13.38 -21.14
N ALA A 359 19.45 -13.65 -21.29
CA ALA A 359 18.40 -12.67 -21.09
C ALA A 359 18.04 -12.51 -19.60
N ILE A 360 17.65 -11.30 -19.21
CA ILE A 360 17.26 -10.94 -17.84
C ILE A 360 15.91 -10.20 -17.81
N GLY A 361 15.19 -10.33 -16.69
CA GLY A 361 13.84 -9.75 -16.49
C GLY A 361 12.74 -10.46 -17.27
N ALA A 362 11.50 -9.95 -17.16
CA ALA A 362 10.29 -10.50 -17.77
C ALA A 362 10.11 -12.01 -17.47
N VAL A 363 10.35 -12.38 -16.21
CA VAL A 363 10.21 -13.75 -15.68
C VAL A 363 8.73 -14.05 -15.36
N VAL A 364 8.02 -13.03 -14.89
CA VAL A 364 6.61 -13.05 -14.48
C VAL A 364 5.77 -12.31 -15.51
N ASP A 365 6.21 -11.14 -15.98
CA ASP A 365 5.42 -10.30 -16.88
C ASP A 365 6.20 -9.88 -18.14
N ASP A 366 5.92 -10.55 -19.26
CA ASP A 366 6.50 -10.29 -20.57
C ASP A 366 5.54 -9.54 -21.53
N ARG A 367 4.35 -9.13 -21.05
CA ARG A 367 3.30 -8.53 -21.89
C ARG A 367 3.71 -7.21 -22.53
N TYR A 368 4.60 -6.46 -21.86
CA TYR A 368 4.98 -5.11 -22.27
C TYR A 368 6.35 -5.07 -22.98
N ALA A 369 7.26 -5.96 -22.58
CA ALA A 369 8.55 -6.20 -23.22
C ALA A 369 9.10 -7.56 -22.77
N GLY A 370 9.81 -8.25 -23.66
CA GLY A 370 10.45 -9.53 -23.34
C GLY A 370 11.75 -9.39 -22.53
N PRO A 371 12.35 -10.52 -22.12
CA PRO A 371 13.66 -10.53 -21.46
C PRO A 371 14.75 -9.85 -22.30
N VAL A 372 15.72 -9.20 -21.65
CA VAL A 372 16.76 -8.41 -22.32
C VAL A 372 18.06 -9.20 -22.43
N ASP A 373 18.42 -9.61 -23.65
CA ASP A 373 19.67 -10.31 -23.95
C ASP A 373 20.91 -9.47 -23.65
N GLY A 374 21.93 -10.03 -23.02
CA GLY A 374 23.20 -9.33 -22.81
C GLY A 374 24.35 -10.24 -22.42
N VAL A 375 25.55 -9.64 -22.40
CA VAL A 375 26.77 -10.26 -21.90
C VAL A 375 27.12 -9.59 -20.58
N TRP A 376 26.51 -10.10 -19.51
CA TRP A 376 26.46 -9.47 -18.21
C TRP A 376 27.65 -9.89 -17.34
N ARG A 377 28.54 -8.96 -17.01
CA ARG A 377 29.58 -9.18 -16.01
C ARG A 377 29.02 -8.98 -14.61
N VAL A 378 29.26 -9.92 -13.71
CA VAL A 378 28.92 -9.78 -12.28
C VAL A 378 29.90 -8.79 -11.66
N GLU A 379 29.43 -7.59 -11.31
CA GLU A 379 30.23 -6.56 -10.62
C GLU A 379 30.17 -6.74 -9.09
N GLU A 380 29.02 -7.15 -8.55
CA GLU A 380 28.76 -7.24 -7.12
C GLU A 380 27.79 -8.40 -6.81
N LEU A 381 27.99 -9.05 -5.66
CA LEU A 381 26.99 -9.89 -5.00
C LEU A 381 26.59 -9.20 -3.69
N ILE A 382 25.29 -9.00 -3.48
CA ILE A 382 24.74 -8.17 -2.40
C ILE A 382 24.24 -9.07 -1.28
N GLU A 383 24.81 -8.90 -0.09
CA GLU A 383 24.33 -9.56 1.14
C GLU A 383 23.09 -8.86 1.69
N GLY A 384 22.13 -9.65 2.17
CA GLY A 384 20.94 -9.17 2.84
C GLY A 384 21.25 -8.56 4.21
N VAL A 385 20.54 -7.50 4.54
CA VAL A 385 20.76 -6.69 5.76
C VAL A 385 20.50 -7.48 7.05
N TYR A 386 19.69 -8.53 7.00
CA TYR A 386 19.24 -9.31 8.16
C TYR A 386 19.83 -10.73 8.19
N GLY A 387 20.88 -10.99 7.42
CA GLY A 387 21.58 -12.28 7.41
C GLY A 387 20.94 -13.34 6.50
N GLU A 388 20.19 -12.93 5.49
CA GLU A 388 19.53 -13.81 4.51
C GLU A 388 20.51 -14.46 3.51
N GLY A 389 21.79 -14.10 3.57
CA GLY A 389 22.79 -14.47 2.57
C GLY A 389 22.75 -13.53 1.38
N ILE A 390 23.05 -14.03 0.17
CA ILE A 390 23.04 -13.20 -1.04
C ILE A 390 21.60 -13.00 -1.53
N VAL A 391 21.14 -11.76 -1.55
CA VAL A 391 19.77 -11.36 -1.94
C VAL A 391 19.73 -10.59 -3.27
N GLY A 392 20.88 -10.14 -3.77
CA GLY A 392 20.97 -9.43 -5.04
C GLY A 392 22.34 -9.50 -5.71
N ALA A 393 22.43 -8.97 -6.92
CA ALA A 393 23.69 -8.85 -7.66
C ALA A 393 23.63 -7.67 -8.63
N VAL A 394 24.75 -6.96 -8.80
CA VAL A 394 24.90 -5.95 -9.85
C VAL A 394 25.57 -6.57 -11.06
N LEU A 395 24.88 -6.48 -12.20
CA LEU A 395 25.28 -7.03 -13.48
C LEU A 395 25.53 -5.91 -14.47
N ARG A 396 26.58 -5.98 -15.28
CA ARG A 396 26.92 -4.93 -16.24
C ARG A 396 27.12 -5.44 -17.66
N ASP A 397 26.54 -4.72 -18.61
CA ASP A 397 26.83 -4.82 -20.04
C ASP A 397 27.00 -3.40 -20.64
N GLY A 398 28.23 -3.08 -21.04
CA GLY A 398 28.56 -1.75 -21.57
C GLY A 398 28.32 -0.61 -20.55
N PRO A 399 27.53 0.42 -20.90
CA PRO A 399 27.19 1.55 -20.01
C PRO A 399 26.02 1.24 -19.05
N ILE A 400 25.38 0.08 -19.18
CA ILE A 400 24.19 -0.28 -18.41
C ILE A 400 24.55 -1.32 -17.37
N SER A 401 24.25 -1.02 -16.13
CA SER A 401 24.21 -1.96 -15.02
C SER A 401 22.77 -2.22 -14.60
N VAL A 402 22.50 -3.42 -14.11
CA VAL A 402 21.21 -3.86 -13.58
C VAL A 402 21.45 -4.51 -12.23
N SER A 403 20.78 -4.03 -11.19
CA SER A 403 20.72 -4.71 -9.90
C SER A 403 19.55 -5.68 -9.93
N VAL A 404 19.85 -6.97 -9.94
CA VAL A 404 18.85 -8.05 -9.84
C VAL A 404 18.69 -8.51 -8.40
N GLN A 405 17.48 -8.90 -8.01
CA GLN A 405 17.15 -9.36 -6.67
C GLN A 405 16.14 -10.51 -6.70
N ASN A 406 16.11 -11.32 -5.64
CA ASN A 406 15.17 -12.43 -5.48
C ASN A 406 13.81 -12.03 -4.89
N HIS A 407 13.79 -10.97 -4.09
CA HIS A 407 12.59 -10.49 -3.42
C HIS A 407 12.05 -9.24 -4.11
N ARG A 408 10.73 -9.12 -4.20
CA ARG A 408 10.07 -7.89 -4.64
C ARG A 408 10.17 -6.86 -3.52
N GLN A 409 11.19 -6.02 -3.59
CA GLN A 409 11.48 -4.97 -2.63
C GLN A 409 11.81 -3.68 -3.37
N ARG A 410 11.41 -2.54 -2.80
CA ARG A 410 11.84 -1.24 -3.31
C ARG A 410 13.36 -1.11 -3.24
N PHE A 411 13.94 -0.36 -4.15
CA PHE A 411 15.33 0.04 -4.04
C PHE A 411 15.51 1.00 -2.84
N VAL A 412 16.48 0.70 -1.98
CA VAL A 412 16.79 1.46 -0.76
C VAL A 412 18.20 2.06 -0.84
N GLY A 413 18.41 3.22 -0.22
CA GLY A 413 19.74 3.82 -0.08
C GLY A 413 20.44 3.46 1.23
N ASP A 414 21.72 3.85 1.39
CA ASP A 414 22.53 3.58 2.61
C ASP A 414 21.82 3.92 3.93
N VAL A 415 21.13 5.06 3.95
CA VAL A 415 20.44 5.57 5.16
C VAL A 415 19.20 4.74 5.51
N ASP A 416 18.57 4.11 4.52
CA ASP A 416 17.39 3.26 4.74
C ASP A 416 17.78 1.94 5.39
N ALA A 417 18.98 1.40 5.13
CA ALA A 417 19.47 0.16 5.75
C ALA A 417 19.65 0.28 7.27
N ALA A 418 19.83 1.50 7.79
CA ALA A 418 19.90 1.78 9.22
C ALA A 418 18.52 1.95 9.88
N THR A 419 17.43 2.01 9.10
CA THR A 419 16.07 2.10 9.63
C THR A 419 15.63 0.69 10.05
N PRO A 420 15.31 0.44 11.33
CA PRO A 420 14.75 -0.84 11.75
C PRO A 420 13.37 -0.97 11.12
N ALA A 421 13.25 -1.78 10.06
CA ALA A 421 11.96 -2.16 9.53
C ALA A 421 11.63 -3.56 10.06
N PHE A 422 10.56 -3.66 10.85
CA PHE A 422 9.78 -4.88 10.83
C PHE A 422 9.26 -5.05 9.39
N ALA A 423 9.60 -6.18 8.76
CA ALA A 423 9.15 -6.65 7.45
C ALA A 423 9.85 -6.15 6.15
N MET A 424 11.19 -6.13 6.07
CA MET A 424 11.87 -6.04 4.76
C MET A 424 12.97 -7.10 4.57
N LEU A 425 12.60 -8.39 4.59
CA LEU A 425 13.48 -9.46 4.12
C LEU A 425 13.85 -9.23 2.65
N GLY A 426 15.13 -9.40 2.30
CA GLY A 426 15.59 -9.34 0.92
C GLY A 426 15.97 -7.96 0.41
N LEU A 427 16.24 -7.00 1.29
CA LEU A 427 16.75 -5.69 0.90
C LEU A 427 18.13 -5.81 0.23
N ALA A 428 18.19 -5.49 -1.06
CA ALA A 428 19.42 -5.41 -1.82
C ALA A 428 19.89 -3.95 -1.93
N TYR A 429 20.98 -3.61 -1.25
CA TYR A 429 21.65 -2.32 -1.33
C TYR A 429 22.87 -2.38 -2.26
N THR A 430 23.08 -1.34 -3.07
CA THR A 430 24.33 -1.14 -3.84
C THR A 430 24.71 0.34 -3.87
N ASP A 431 26.01 0.63 -3.86
CA ASP A 431 26.53 1.98 -3.96
C ASP A 431 26.20 2.59 -5.33
N ILE A 432 25.45 3.69 -5.30
CA ILE A 432 25.01 4.39 -6.52
C ILE A 432 26.01 5.43 -7.02
N THR A 433 27.03 5.77 -6.23
CA THR A 433 28.05 6.79 -6.56
C THR A 433 28.69 6.59 -7.95
N PRO A 434 28.90 5.35 -8.44
CA PRO A 434 29.48 5.11 -9.75
C PRO A 434 28.57 5.40 -10.95
N PHE A 435 27.29 5.77 -10.74
CA PHE A 435 26.27 5.90 -11.79
C PHE A 435 25.82 7.35 -11.97
N ASP A 436 25.64 7.76 -13.23
CA ASP A 436 25.07 9.06 -13.58
C ASP A 436 23.54 9.05 -13.51
N VAL A 437 22.94 7.89 -13.78
CA VAL A 437 21.49 7.69 -13.87
C VAL A 437 21.10 6.47 -13.06
N VAL A 438 20.12 6.63 -12.17
CA VAL A 438 19.54 5.55 -11.37
C VAL A 438 18.07 5.42 -11.73
N VAL A 439 17.70 4.29 -12.31
CA VAL A 439 16.32 3.94 -12.61
C VAL A 439 15.76 3.13 -11.46
N VAL A 440 14.65 3.58 -10.88
CA VAL A 440 13.96 2.92 -9.77
C VAL A 440 12.54 2.55 -10.14
N LYS A 441 12.07 1.42 -9.63
CA LYS A 441 10.71 0.90 -9.84
C LYS A 441 9.73 1.44 -8.80
N ASN A 442 9.52 2.75 -8.85
CA ASN A 442 8.69 3.51 -7.92
C ASN A 442 7.72 4.43 -8.67
N GLY A 443 6.65 4.85 -8.00
CA GLY A 443 5.78 5.93 -8.45
C GLY A 443 6.46 7.29 -8.33
N TYR A 444 6.72 7.71 -7.09
CA TYR A 444 7.50 8.91 -6.75
C TYR A 444 8.73 8.54 -5.93
N LEU A 445 9.73 9.44 -5.88
CA LEU A 445 10.93 9.22 -5.09
C LEU A 445 10.64 9.31 -3.59
N PHE A 446 11.22 8.39 -2.83
CA PHE A 446 11.26 8.48 -1.37
C PHE A 446 12.07 9.70 -0.92
N PRO A 447 11.83 10.26 0.28
CA PRO A 447 12.50 11.48 0.74
C PRO A 447 14.03 11.43 0.66
N ASN A 448 14.63 10.29 0.97
CA ASN A 448 16.07 10.05 0.89
C ASN A 448 16.58 10.01 -0.57
N GLN A 449 15.86 9.35 -1.47
CA GLN A 449 16.19 9.30 -2.91
C GLN A 449 16.12 10.70 -3.53
N ARG A 450 15.07 11.46 -3.20
CA ARG A 450 14.92 12.85 -3.64
C ARG A 450 16.04 13.73 -3.12
N ALA A 451 16.43 13.57 -1.85
CA ALA A 451 17.55 14.30 -1.26
C ALA A 451 18.91 13.98 -1.92
N ALA A 452 19.09 12.76 -2.41
CA ALA A 452 20.29 12.32 -3.12
C ALA A 452 20.28 12.69 -4.62
N SER A 453 19.11 12.98 -5.19
CA SER A 453 18.97 13.26 -6.62
C SER A 453 19.49 14.66 -7.00
N GLY A 454 20.26 14.74 -8.08
CA GLY A 454 20.56 16.02 -8.74
C GLY A 454 19.41 16.47 -9.65
N SER A 455 18.64 15.51 -10.16
CA SER A 455 17.46 15.71 -11.00
C SER A 455 16.54 14.49 -10.91
N GLU A 456 15.24 14.68 -11.05
CA GLU A 456 14.24 13.60 -11.04
C GLU A 456 13.30 13.69 -12.25
N PHE A 457 12.87 12.52 -12.75
CA PHE A 457 11.88 12.40 -13.82
C PHE A 457 11.02 11.14 -13.59
N MET A 458 9.71 11.27 -13.68
CA MET A 458 8.77 10.14 -13.60
C MET A 458 8.34 9.71 -15.00
N ALA A 459 8.83 8.55 -15.47
CA ALA A 459 8.44 8.00 -16.75
C ALA A 459 7.14 7.19 -16.59
N LEU A 460 6.11 7.56 -17.35
CA LEU A 460 4.80 6.91 -17.39
C LEU A 460 4.87 5.65 -18.27
N THR A 461 5.70 4.70 -17.86
CA THR A 461 5.88 3.41 -18.54
C THR A 461 4.64 2.54 -18.39
N PRO A 462 4.40 1.61 -19.34
CA PRO A 462 3.34 0.62 -19.19
C PRO A 462 3.75 -0.48 -18.22
N GLY A 463 2.79 -1.05 -17.48
CA GLY A 463 3.01 -2.15 -16.56
C GLY A 463 1.84 -2.41 -15.62
N GLY A 464 2.05 -3.22 -14.59
CA GLY A 464 1.02 -3.56 -13.59
C GLY A 464 0.57 -2.38 -12.70
N THR A 465 1.26 -1.23 -12.75
CA THR A 465 0.89 -0.02 -12.02
C THR A 465 0.83 1.19 -12.94
N ASP A 466 0.35 0.98 -14.16
CA ASP A 466 0.31 2.02 -15.18
C ASP A 466 -0.47 3.27 -14.70
N LEU A 467 0.16 4.44 -14.85
CA LEU A 467 -0.42 5.74 -14.50
C LEU A 467 -1.24 6.35 -15.66
N ASP A 468 -1.16 5.77 -16.84
CA ASP A 468 -1.99 6.10 -17.99
C ASP A 468 -3.19 5.16 -18.03
N PHE A 469 -4.30 5.60 -17.44
CA PHE A 469 -5.52 4.79 -17.33
C PHE A 469 -6.14 4.48 -18.70
N ASP A 470 -5.80 5.21 -19.77
CA ASP A 470 -6.28 4.91 -21.13
C ASP A 470 -5.66 3.62 -21.69
N ARG A 471 -4.55 3.13 -21.09
CA ARG A 471 -3.92 1.84 -21.43
C ARG A 471 -4.44 0.67 -20.59
N LEU A 472 -5.19 0.96 -19.53
CA LEU A 472 -5.75 -0.05 -18.63
C LEU A 472 -7.19 -0.37 -19.03
N VAL A 473 -7.57 -1.63 -18.89
CA VAL A 473 -8.94 -2.09 -19.08
C VAL A 473 -9.53 -2.41 -17.71
N PHE A 474 -10.39 -1.52 -17.21
CA PHE A 474 -11.15 -1.75 -15.99
C PHE A 474 -12.45 -2.47 -16.32
N GLU A 475 -12.65 -3.66 -15.76
CA GLU A 475 -13.81 -4.53 -15.99
C GLU A 475 -14.84 -4.42 -14.87
N GLU A 476 -14.39 -4.29 -13.62
CA GLU A 476 -15.24 -4.47 -12.43
C GLU A 476 -15.58 -3.16 -11.70
N VAL A 477 -14.79 -2.10 -11.89
CA VAL A 477 -15.02 -0.83 -11.20
C VAL A 477 -16.43 -0.27 -11.40
N TRP A 478 -16.96 0.33 -10.34
CA TRP A 478 -18.21 1.06 -10.39
C TRP A 478 -18.07 2.34 -11.22
N ARG A 479 -19.06 2.62 -12.08
CA ARG A 479 -19.11 3.80 -12.96
C ARG A 479 -20.46 4.53 -12.85
N PRO A 480 -20.52 5.86 -13.06
CA PRO A 480 -19.45 6.73 -13.55
C PRO A 480 -18.41 7.08 -12.48
N MET A 481 -17.13 7.19 -12.85
CA MET A 481 -16.04 7.47 -11.91
C MET A 481 -14.94 8.32 -12.53
N PHE A 482 -14.53 9.41 -11.87
CA PHE A 482 -13.40 10.21 -12.32
C PHE A 482 -12.07 9.51 -12.00
N PRO A 483 -11.06 9.48 -12.90
CA PRO A 483 -10.99 10.14 -14.21
C PRO A 483 -11.46 9.30 -15.41
N LEU A 484 -11.94 8.07 -15.18
CA LEU A 484 -12.44 7.15 -16.22
C LEU A 484 -13.64 7.73 -16.97
N ASP A 485 -14.49 8.48 -16.26
CA ASP A 485 -15.61 9.29 -16.72
C ASP A 485 -15.41 10.73 -16.26
N ARG A 486 -15.74 11.72 -17.10
CA ARG A 486 -15.46 13.14 -16.81
C ARG A 486 -16.72 14.00 -16.69
N ASP A 487 -17.79 13.64 -17.37
CA ASP A 487 -19.00 14.46 -17.49
C ASP A 487 -20.16 13.87 -16.67
N PHE A 488 -20.06 13.92 -15.34
CA PHE A 488 -21.13 13.48 -14.44
C PHE A 488 -21.14 14.24 -13.11
N GLU A 489 -22.30 14.25 -12.46
CA GLU A 489 -22.48 14.75 -11.09
C GLU A 489 -22.45 13.59 -10.10
N ALA A 490 -21.73 13.76 -8.99
CA ALA A 490 -21.66 12.75 -7.95
C ALA A 490 -22.84 12.86 -6.97
N ASP A 491 -23.47 11.72 -6.65
CA ASP A 491 -24.31 11.61 -5.45
C ASP A 491 -23.40 11.47 -4.23
N LEU A 492 -23.27 12.56 -3.48
CA LEU A 492 -22.46 12.62 -2.26
C LEU A 492 -23.31 12.53 -1.00
N THR A 493 -24.55 12.02 -1.10
CA THR A 493 -25.45 11.88 0.04
C THR A 493 -24.90 10.84 1.03
N PRO A 494 -24.62 11.22 2.29
CA PRO A 494 -24.15 10.27 3.28
C PRO A 494 -25.20 9.22 3.64
N ILE A 495 -24.74 7.98 3.71
CA ILE A 495 -25.49 6.82 4.16
C ILE A 495 -25.20 6.62 5.64
N VAL A 496 -26.21 6.81 6.48
CA VAL A 496 -26.14 6.44 7.90
C VAL A 496 -26.21 4.92 8.00
N LEU A 497 -25.14 4.32 8.51
CA LEU A 497 -25.05 2.88 8.70
C LEU A 497 -25.69 2.49 10.04
N PRO A 498 -26.36 1.32 10.11
CA PRO A 498 -27.01 0.88 11.34
C PRO A 498 -25.99 0.76 12.48
N ARG A 499 -26.37 1.28 13.65
CA ARG A 499 -25.64 1.02 14.89
C ARG A 499 -25.89 -0.44 15.28
N ARG A 500 -24.84 -1.21 15.51
CA ARG A 500 -24.96 -2.57 16.05
C ARG A 500 -25.33 -2.45 17.52
N GLY A 501 -26.53 -2.89 17.86
CA GLY A 501 -27.13 -2.60 19.16
C GLY A 501 -26.40 -3.28 20.31
N THR A 502 -26.36 -2.60 21.46
CA THR A 502 -26.15 -3.25 22.76
C THR A 502 -27.44 -4.00 23.16
N PRO A 503 -27.43 -4.94 24.14
CA PRO A 503 -28.63 -5.67 24.54
C PRO A 503 -29.71 -4.75 25.13
N ALA A 504 -29.36 -3.52 25.51
CA ALA A 504 -30.25 -2.51 26.06
C ALA A 504 -31.15 -1.87 24.99
N GLU A 505 -30.65 -1.66 23.77
CA GLU A 505 -31.41 -1.03 22.68
C GLU A 505 -32.37 -2.02 22.01
N ARG A 506 -32.03 -3.32 21.98
CA ARG A 506 -32.91 -4.38 21.45
C ARG A 506 -34.10 -4.74 22.35
N ARG A 507 -34.13 -4.24 23.59
CA ARG A 507 -35.28 -4.41 24.52
C ARG A 507 -36.24 -3.21 24.51
N ALA A 508 -35.90 -2.15 23.80
CA ALA A 508 -36.68 -0.93 23.71
C ALA A 508 -37.38 -0.75 22.35
N GLY A 509 -37.20 -1.70 21.42
CA GLY A 509 -37.81 -1.72 20.08
C GLY A 509 -38.95 -2.74 19.97
#